data_AF-A0A2M6VQG1-F1
#
_entry.id   AF-A0A2M6VQG1-F1
#
_cell.length_a   1.000
_cell.length_b   1.000
_cell.length_c   1.000
_cell.angle_alpha   90.00
_cell.angle_beta   90.00
_cell.angle_gamma   90.00
#
_symmetry.space_group_name_H-M   'P 1'
#
loop_
_entity.id
_entity.type
_entity.pdbx_description
1 polymer ?
#
loop_
_entity_poly.entity_id
_entity_poly.type
_entity_poly.pdbx_seq_one_letter_code
_entity_poly.pdbx_strand_id
1 'polypeptide(L)'
;MSTAHTHTGVTLFVYYKLPLPEHAQWVGRVRAFQQAVVQAWPGMTVELMQRPEASPEGLETWMEVYRHPQGVLPDMMASVATLAQAHGLPPKRAAELFVPLH
;
A
#
# COMPACT_ATOMS: atom_id res chain seq x y z
N MET A 1 12.26 1.21 23.28
CA MET A 1 13.51 0.95 22.53
C MET A 1 13.10 0.63 21.11
N SER A 2 13.30 1.57 20.18
CA SER A 2 12.89 1.40 18.77
C SER A 2 14.02 0.69 18.02
N THR A 3 13.84 -0.58 17.69
CA THR A 3 14.74 -1.27 16.76
C THR A 3 14.43 -0.76 15.36
N ALA A 4 15.26 0.14 14.86
CA ALA A 4 15.32 0.47 13.44
C ALA A 4 15.62 -0.84 12.70
N HIS A 5 14.59 -1.45 12.10
CA HIS A 5 14.78 -2.58 11.22
C HIS A 5 15.38 -2.00 9.94
N THR A 6 16.68 -2.21 9.73
CA THR A 6 17.29 -1.95 8.43
C THR A 6 16.60 -2.84 7.42
N HIS A 7 15.68 -2.28 6.63
CA HIS A 7 15.01 -3.02 5.57
C HIS A 7 16.03 -3.30 4.48
N THR A 8 16.50 -4.54 4.40
CA THR A 8 17.48 -5.01 3.42
C THR A 8 16.85 -5.53 2.14
N GLY A 9 15.51 -5.58 2.07
CA GLY A 9 14.79 -6.14 0.93
C GLY A 9 14.03 -5.10 0.10
N VAL A 10 13.54 -5.53 -1.06
CA VAL A 10 12.67 -4.75 -1.95
C VAL A 10 11.46 -4.21 -1.19
N THR A 11 11.18 -2.92 -1.36
CA THR A 11 9.96 -2.26 -0.87
C THR A 11 9.02 -1.97 -2.04
N LEU A 12 7.74 -2.27 -1.87
CA LEU A 12 6.71 -1.94 -2.85
C LEU A 12 5.96 -0.67 -2.42
N PHE A 13 5.90 0.29 -3.33
CA PHE A 13 5.10 1.50 -3.20
C PHE A 13 3.93 1.41 -4.17
N VAL A 14 2.72 1.64 -3.68
CA VAL A 14 1.52 1.69 -4.52
C VAL A 14 0.81 3.01 -4.30
N TYR A 15 0.56 3.77 -5.35
CA TYR A 15 -0.16 5.03 -5.25
C TYR A 15 -1.36 5.10 -6.19
N TYR A 16 -2.39 5.80 -5.76
CA TYR A 16 -3.63 6.00 -6.49
C TYR A 16 -4.32 7.28 -6.03
N LYS A 17 -5.31 7.71 -6.82
CA LYS A 17 -6.11 8.90 -6.53
C LYS A 17 -7.54 8.53 -6.20
N LEU A 18 -8.13 9.30 -5.29
CA LEU A 18 -9.50 9.11 -4.80
C LEU A 18 -10.25 10.43 -4.72
N PRO A 19 -11.57 10.47 -4.94
CA PRO A 19 -12.37 11.66 -4.67
C PRO A 19 -12.37 12.01 -3.18
N LEU A 20 -12.09 13.27 -2.85
CA LEU A 20 -12.12 13.79 -1.47
C LEU A 20 -13.45 13.50 -0.74
N PRO A 21 -14.64 13.63 -1.35
CA PRO A 21 -15.90 13.32 -0.67
C PRO A 21 -16.04 11.85 -0.24
N GLU A 22 -15.26 10.94 -0.84
CA GLU A 22 -15.32 9.50 -0.58
C GLU A 22 -14.26 9.02 0.43
N HIS A 23 -13.47 9.94 1.00
CA HIS A 23 -12.35 9.64 1.90
C HIS A 23 -12.71 8.56 2.94
N ALA A 24 -13.75 8.79 3.74
CA ALA A 24 -14.13 7.90 4.83
C ALA A 24 -14.53 6.49 4.35
N GLN A 25 -15.21 6.40 3.21
CA GLN A 25 -15.57 5.12 2.60
C GLN A 25 -14.33 4.35 2.16
N TRP A 26 -13.39 5.03 1.52
CA TRP A 26 -12.15 4.41 1.05
C TRP A 26 -11.24 3.99 2.20
N VAL A 27 -11.17 4.76 3.30
CA VAL A 27 -10.34 4.39 4.46
C VAL A 27 -10.79 3.02 4.98
N GLY A 28 -12.09 2.83 5.21
CA GLY A 28 -12.62 1.55 5.71
C GLY A 28 -12.29 0.37 4.78
N ARG A 29 -12.46 0.56 3.47
CA ARG A 29 -12.18 -0.46 2.46
C ARG A 29 -10.70 -0.82 2.37
N VAL A 30 -9.81 0.18 2.35
CA VAL A 30 -8.36 -0.01 2.32
C VAL A 30 -7.89 -0.72 3.58
N ARG A 31 -8.40 -0.38 4.76
CA ARG A 31 -8.01 -1.04 6.02
C ARG A 31 -8.40 -2.52 6.04
N ALA A 32 -9.61 -2.86 5.58
CA ALA A 32 -10.03 -4.26 5.46
C ALA A 32 -9.15 -5.04 4.48
N PHE A 33 -8.81 -4.44 3.34
CA PHE A 33 -7.87 -5.01 2.37
C PHE A 33 -6.46 -5.21 2.98
N GLN A 34 -5.93 -4.20 3.67
CA GLN A 34 -4.60 -4.27 4.30
C GLN A 34 -4.53 -5.38 5.36
N GLN A 35 -5.60 -5.59 6.12
CA GLN A 35 -5.72 -6.72 7.03
C GLN A 35 -5.63 -8.06 6.29
N ALA A 36 -6.35 -8.21 5.17
CA ALA A 36 -6.29 -9.43 4.36
C ALA A 36 -4.87 -9.69 3.80
N VAL A 37 -4.16 -8.64 3.38
CA VAL A 37 -2.76 -8.76 2.91
C VAL A 37 -1.84 -9.26 4.03
N VAL A 38 -1.91 -8.67 5.21
CA VAL A 38 -1.07 -9.07 6.37
C VAL A 38 -1.40 -10.48 6.84
N GLN A 39 -2.66 -10.91 6.75
CA GLN A 39 -3.08 -12.28 7.05
C GLN A 39 -2.56 -13.28 6.01
N ALA A 40 -2.58 -12.92 4.72
CA ALA A 40 -2.09 -13.78 3.65
C ALA A 40 -0.56 -13.96 3.67
N TRP A 41 0.17 -12.94 4.14
CA TRP A 41 1.63 -12.92 4.13
C TRP A 41 2.19 -12.56 5.51
N PRO A 42 2.42 -13.56 6.39
CA PRO A 42 3.01 -13.34 7.71
C PRO A 42 4.34 -12.59 7.62
N GLY A 43 4.46 -11.51 8.39
CA GLY A 43 5.63 -10.61 8.37
C GLY A 43 5.51 -9.45 7.38
N MET A 44 4.51 -9.45 6.49
CA MET A 44 4.20 -8.28 5.67
C MET A 44 3.69 -7.16 6.58
N THR A 45 4.19 -5.95 6.34
CA THR A 45 3.68 -4.71 6.94
C THR A 45 3.23 -3.79 5.83
N VAL A 46 2.19 -3.00 6.12
CA VAL A 46 1.68 -2.02 5.18
C VAL A 46 1.38 -0.71 5.90
N GLU A 47 1.92 0.38 5.35
CA GLU A 47 1.64 1.74 5.79
C GLU A 47 0.69 2.40 4.79
N LEU A 48 -0.28 3.19 5.27
CA LEU A 48 -1.15 4.01 4.43
C LEU A 48 -0.87 5.48 4.71
N MET A 49 -0.49 6.21 3.67
CA MET A 49 -0.14 7.62 3.71
C MET A 49 -0.98 8.38 2.69
N GLN A 50 -1.11 9.69 2.89
CA GLN A 50 -1.70 10.61 1.92
C GLN A 50 -0.78 11.81 1.71
N ARG A 51 -0.83 12.42 0.53
CA ARG A 51 -0.25 13.75 0.34
C ARG A 51 -1.02 14.77 1.21
N PRO A 52 -0.36 15.84 1.68
CA PRO A 52 -1.00 16.82 2.55
C PRO A 52 -2.19 17.55 1.91
N GLU A 53 -2.13 17.75 0.59
CA GLU A 53 -3.12 18.53 -0.16
C GLU A 53 -3.76 17.68 -1.25
N ALA A 54 -5.08 17.88 -1.44
CA ALA A 54 -5.80 17.38 -2.61
C ALA A 54 -5.45 18.21 -3.86
N SER A 55 -5.63 17.63 -5.04
CA SER A 55 -5.48 18.37 -6.30
C SER A 55 -6.62 19.39 -6.47
N PRO A 56 -6.46 20.40 -7.35
CA PRO A 56 -7.51 21.38 -7.65
C PRO A 56 -8.83 20.75 -8.11
N GLU A 57 -8.78 19.53 -8.66
CA GLU A 57 -9.95 18.74 -9.09
C GLU A 57 -10.62 17.96 -7.93
N GLY A 58 -10.19 18.17 -6.68
CA GLY A 58 -10.76 17.52 -5.51
C GLY A 58 -10.34 16.05 -5.35
N LEU A 59 -9.18 15.66 -5.87
CA LEU A 59 -8.63 14.31 -5.74
C LEU A 59 -7.52 14.25 -4.70
N GLU A 60 -7.65 13.33 -3.75
CA GLU A 60 -6.57 12.96 -2.84
C GLU A 60 -5.59 12.02 -3.54
N THR A 61 -4.32 12.04 -3.14
CA THR A 61 -3.32 11.06 -3.55
C THR A 61 -2.91 10.23 -2.36
N TRP A 62 -3.20 8.94 -2.40
CA TRP A 62 -2.85 7.99 -1.34
C TRP A 62 -1.68 7.13 -1.79
N MET A 63 -0.88 6.69 -0.82
CA MET A 63 0.25 5.81 -1.01
C MET A 63 0.22 4.70 0.03
N GLU A 64 0.44 3.49 -0.44
CA GLU A 64 0.64 2.32 0.38
C GLU A 64 2.10 1.89 0.28
N VAL A 65 2.73 1.58 1.42
CA VAL A 65 4.11 1.12 1.45
C VAL A 65 4.16 -0.27 2.08
N TYR A 66 4.53 -1.26 1.27
CA TYR A 66 4.58 -2.66 1.67
C TYR A 66 6.01 -3.09 1.91
N ARG A 67 6.24 -3.74 3.05
CA ARG A 67 7.56 -4.22 3.46
C ARG A 67 7.45 -5.60 4.07
N HIS A 68 8.45 -6.43 3.78
CA HIS A 68 8.56 -7.78 4.32
C HIS A 68 10.03 -8.04 4.71
N PRO A 69 10.33 -8.84 5.75
CA PRO A 69 11.70 -9.12 6.19
C PRO A 69 12.62 -9.69 5.10
N GLN A 70 12.04 -10.39 4.13
CA GLN A 70 12.77 -10.96 2.98
C GLN A 70 12.73 -10.07 1.73
N GLY A 71 12.19 -8.86 1.85
CA GLY A 71 11.74 -8.06 0.70
C GLY A 71 10.40 -8.54 0.15
N VAL A 72 9.72 -7.65 -0.57
CA VAL A 72 8.46 -7.97 -1.27
C VAL A 72 8.80 -8.80 -2.51
N LEU A 73 8.32 -10.04 -2.55
CA LEU A 73 8.53 -10.98 -3.65
C LEU A 73 7.43 -10.85 -4.73
N PRO A 74 7.67 -11.29 -5.98
CA PRO A 74 6.66 -11.20 -7.06
C PRO A 74 5.30 -11.81 -6.71
N ASP A 75 5.27 -12.97 -6.05
CA ASP A 75 4.01 -13.63 -5.65
C ASP A 75 3.23 -12.82 -4.61
N MET A 76 3.94 -12.12 -3.72
CA MET A 76 3.33 -11.19 -2.76
C MET A 76 2.70 -10.01 -3.51
N MET A 77 3.38 -9.45 -4.51
CA MET A 77 2.86 -8.36 -5.33
C MET A 77 1.60 -8.78 -6.10
N ALA A 78 1.64 -9.96 -6.73
CA ALA A 78 0.49 -10.51 -7.44
C ALA A 78 -0.70 -10.72 -6.50
N SER A 79 -0.45 -11.28 -5.32
CA SER A 79 -1.46 -11.44 -4.27
C SER A 79 -2.04 -10.11 -3.80
N VAL A 80 -1.22 -9.08 -3.58
CA VAL A 80 -1.67 -7.71 -3.25
C VAL A 80 -2.57 -7.13 -4.35
N ALA A 81 -2.24 -7.35 -5.62
CA ALA A 81 -3.07 -6.90 -6.74
C ALA A 81 -4.40 -7.65 -6.83
N THR A 82 -4.41 -8.97 -6.61
CA THR A 82 -5.62 -9.80 -6.60
C THR A 82 -6.54 -9.45 -5.43
N LEU A 83 -5.99 -9.33 -4.22
CA LEU A 83 -6.76 -8.95 -3.03
C LEU A 83 -7.36 -7.55 -3.19
N ALA A 84 -6.63 -6.61 -3.79
CA ALA A 84 -7.18 -5.29 -3.99
C ALA A 84 -8.38 -5.27 -4.93
N GLN A 85 -8.35 -6.05 -6.00
CA GLN A 85 -9.49 -6.24 -6.89
C GLN A 85 -10.67 -6.88 -6.14
N ALA A 86 -10.41 -7.94 -5.35
CA ALA A 86 -11.44 -8.61 -4.57
C ALA A 86 -12.11 -7.71 -3.52
N HIS A 87 -11.36 -6.76 -2.96
CA HIS A 87 -11.86 -5.77 -2.00
C HIS A 87 -12.47 -4.52 -2.67
N GLY A 88 -12.54 -4.47 -4.01
CA GLY A 88 -13.13 -3.35 -4.74
C GLY A 88 -12.33 -2.05 -4.63
N LEU A 89 -11.00 -2.15 -4.50
CA LEU A 89 -10.11 -0.98 -4.56
C LEU A 89 -10.09 -0.37 -5.97
N PRO A 90 -9.68 0.92 -6.10
CA PRO A 90 -9.65 1.57 -7.40
C PRO A 90 -8.80 0.76 -8.39
N PRO A 91 -9.22 0.62 -9.65
CA PRO A 91 -8.49 -0.19 -10.63
C PRO A 91 -7.16 0.44 -11.03
N LYS A 92 -7.05 1.77 -10.94
CA LYS A 92 -5.83 2.51 -11.30
C LYS A 92 -4.92 2.68 -10.09
N ARG A 93 -4.17 1.62 -9.78
CA ARG A 93 -3.11 1.58 -8.75
C ARG A 93 -1.77 1.43 -9.43
N ALA A 94 -0.94 2.47 -9.37
CA ALA A 94 0.42 2.43 -9.90
C ALA A 94 1.34 1.78 -8.84
N ALA A 95 2.20 0.86 -9.26
CA ALA A 95 3.08 0.09 -8.40
C ALA A 95 4.54 0.31 -8.81
N GLU A 96 5.39 0.61 -7.85
CA GLU A 96 6.82 0.86 -8.04
C GLU A 96 7.64 0.09 -6.99
N LEU A 97 8.79 -0.45 -7.39
CA LEU A 97 9.69 -1.19 -6.52
C LEU A 97 10.97 -0.40 -6.29
N PHE A 98 11.43 -0.39 -5.04
CA PHE A 98 12.68 0.25 -4.66
C PHE A 98 13.54 -0.69 -3.82
N VAL A 99 14.85 -0.59 -3.99
CA VAL A 99 15.86 -1.28 -3.18
C VAL A 99 16.65 -0.25 -2.37
N PRO A 100 17.19 -0.63 -1.21
CA PRO A 100 18.08 0.24 -0.45
C PRO A 100 19.33 0.59 -1.25
N LEU A 101 19.87 1.79 -1.04
CA LEU A 101 21.23 2.13 -1.44
C LEU A 101 22.15 1.65 -0.30
N HIS A 102 23.08 0.75 -0.60
CA HIS A 102 24.08 0.23 0.34
C HIS A 102 25.41 0.94 0.15
#